data_AF-A0A7W0V8Z4-F1
#
_entry.id   AF-A0A7W0V8Z4-F1
#
_cell.length_a   1.000
_cell.length_b   1.000
_cell.length_c   1.000
_cell.angle_alpha   90.00
_cell.angle_beta   90.00
_cell.angle_gamma   90.00
#
_symmetry.space_group_name_H-M   'P 1'
#
loop_
_entity.id
_entity.type
_entity.pdbx_description
1 polymer ?
#
loop_
_entity_poly.entity_id
_entity_poly.type
_entity_poly.pdbx_seq_one_letter_code
_entity_poly.pdbx_strand_id
1 'polypeptide(L)'
;MRALGSLIAGGLILLGAACGPASRPGAGDDTSGVDAPNGAEVCTDAVDNDGDNRVDCSDTDCSGIGDCPVCGSVEQPEAQPLALPDGIGQSTTCSTDAQCSGDPTLPNCVAKECHASYVSTLNFVGFPANATLLDPSKLLAVCVNMEHSYLRDLQIELLTPSGGVFVLHKFVDRSGGEIHLGQANDSDDAGTPVAGMGAEYCWTASAPQSMLEAPTMMGPGFSEQLPAGNYKPIAPWAGFAGTTLNGVWKMRVTDLWPADNGFMFKWSIKFDPTLIADCAGPIIL
;
A
#
# COMPACT_ATOMS: atom_id res chain seq x y z
N MET A 1 54.86 -36.66 0.92
CA MET A 1 56.01 -36.97 1.78
C MET A 1 56.91 -35.73 1.82
N ARG A 2 57.04 -35.08 3.00
CA ARG A 2 58.06 -34.06 3.39
C ARG A 2 57.97 -32.69 2.66
N ALA A 3 58.15 -31.51 3.29
CA ALA A 3 58.60 -31.15 4.64
C ALA A 3 58.12 -29.73 5.04
N LEU A 4 58.03 -29.52 6.36
CA LEU A 4 57.91 -28.25 7.10
C LEU A 4 59.24 -27.47 7.16
N GLY A 5 59.14 -26.16 7.51
CA GLY A 5 60.18 -25.38 8.22
C GLY A 5 59.91 -23.87 8.09
N SER A 6 59.26 -23.18 9.05
CA SER A 6 59.75 -22.64 10.34
C SER A 6 60.78 -21.49 10.22
N LEU A 7 60.41 -20.30 10.72
CA LEU A 7 61.31 -19.15 10.95
C LEU A 7 60.90 -18.36 12.21
N ILE A 8 61.63 -18.67 13.29
CA ILE A 8 62.36 -17.81 14.27
C ILE A 8 61.65 -16.64 14.97
N ALA A 9 61.80 -16.69 16.30
CA ALA A 9 61.38 -15.76 17.34
C ALA A 9 62.30 -14.54 17.54
N GLY A 10 61.76 -13.50 18.20
CA GLY A 10 62.51 -12.43 18.87
C GLY A 10 61.62 -11.72 19.89
N GLY A 11 61.93 -11.85 21.19
CA GLY A 11 61.12 -11.29 22.28
C GLY A 11 61.66 -9.98 22.84
N LEU A 12 60.91 -9.36 23.76
CA LEU A 12 61.45 -8.64 24.92
C LEU A 12 60.38 -8.43 25.99
N ILE A 13 60.81 -8.62 27.24
CA ILE A 13 60.11 -8.54 28.52
C ILE A 13 60.11 -7.08 29.01
N LEU A 14 59.09 -6.60 29.74
CA LEU A 14 59.24 -6.00 31.09
C LEU A 14 57.92 -5.59 31.78
N LEU A 15 57.69 -6.27 32.92
CA LEU A 15 57.08 -5.90 34.21
C LEU A 15 56.40 -4.54 34.45
N GLY A 16 55.30 -4.60 35.20
CA GLY A 16 54.85 -3.54 36.10
C GLY A 16 53.52 -3.83 36.81
N ALA A 17 53.57 -4.46 37.98
CA ALA A 17 52.45 -4.54 38.92
C ALA A 17 52.51 -3.36 39.91
N ALA A 18 51.39 -2.69 40.18
CA ALA A 18 51.21 -1.86 41.37
C ALA A 18 49.72 -1.75 41.75
N CYS A 19 49.41 -2.06 43.01
CA CYS A 19 48.11 -1.89 43.66
C CYS A 19 48.02 -0.56 44.44
N GLY A 20 46.85 0.09 44.37
CA GLY A 20 46.19 0.92 45.42
C GLY A 20 46.66 2.37 45.62
N PRO A 21 45.93 3.25 46.37
CA PRO A 21 44.68 3.02 47.13
C PRO A 21 43.55 4.09 47.01
N ALA A 22 42.34 3.70 47.47
CA ALA A 22 41.32 4.43 48.25
C ALA A 22 40.80 5.85 47.85
N SER A 23 39.53 5.87 47.41
CA SER A 23 38.38 6.70 47.87
C SER A 23 38.55 8.18 48.29
N ARG A 24 37.72 9.06 47.69
CA ARG A 24 36.87 10.04 48.41
C ARG A 24 35.70 10.58 47.55
N PRO A 25 34.61 11.08 48.17
CA PRO A 25 33.27 11.20 47.59
C PRO A 25 32.91 12.61 47.11
N GLY A 26 31.90 12.68 46.24
CA GLY A 26 30.98 13.83 46.12
C GLY A 26 31.21 14.77 44.94
N ALA A 27 30.35 14.64 43.93
CA ALA A 27 29.67 15.76 43.28
C ALA A 27 28.52 15.15 42.48
N GLY A 28 27.29 15.58 42.77
CA GLY A 28 26.19 15.36 41.83
C GLY A 28 26.51 16.11 40.55
N ASP A 29 26.32 15.43 39.43
CA ASP A 29 26.16 16.10 38.15
C ASP A 29 24.93 15.48 37.50
N ASP A 30 23.89 16.29 37.42
CA ASP A 30 22.67 16.06 36.66
C ASP A 30 23.05 15.99 35.18
N THR A 31 23.44 14.81 34.70
CA THR A 31 23.34 14.53 33.27
C THR A 31 21.99 13.89 33.02
N SER A 32 20.99 14.74 32.83
CA SER A 32 19.89 14.50 31.90
C SER A 32 20.44 14.29 30.48
N GLY A 33 21.25 13.24 30.33
CA GLY A 33 21.74 12.71 29.06
C GLY A 33 20.92 11.47 28.81
N VAL A 34 19.82 11.66 28.08
CA VAL A 34 19.16 10.57 27.35
C VAL A 34 20.16 10.16 26.27
N ASP A 35 21.18 9.40 26.66
CA ASP A 35 22.04 8.70 25.72
C ASP A 35 21.23 7.51 25.20
N ALA A 36 20.26 7.79 24.32
CA ALA A 36 19.58 6.75 23.57
C ALA A 36 20.64 6.02 22.73
N PRO A 37 20.88 4.70 22.93
CA PRO A 37 21.58 3.94 21.93
C PRO A 37 20.64 3.91 20.72
N ASN A 38 21.08 4.44 19.57
CA ASN A 38 20.47 4.22 18.26
C ASN A 38 20.50 2.71 17.91
N GLY A 39 19.72 1.89 18.62
CA GLY A 39 19.46 0.49 18.33
C GLY A 39 18.28 0.37 17.37
N ALA A 40 18.13 -0.79 16.72
CA ALA A 40 16.87 -1.13 16.10
C ALA A 40 15.93 -1.68 17.18
N GLU A 41 14.67 -1.27 17.17
CA GLU A 41 13.65 -1.76 18.09
C GLU A 41 13.44 -3.28 17.95
N VAL A 42 13.37 -4.00 19.08
CA VAL A 42 12.98 -5.42 19.12
C VAL A 42 11.49 -5.51 19.41
N CYS A 43 10.71 -5.73 18.36
CA CYS A 43 9.26 -5.57 18.36
C CYS A 43 8.42 -6.56 19.20
N THR A 44 9.03 -7.33 20.09
CA THR A 44 8.36 -8.41 20.85
C THR A 44 8.89 -8.60 22.27
N ASP A 45 9.73 -7.70 22.79
CA ASP A 45 10.38 -7.86 24.11
C ASP A 45 9.88 -6.87 25.19
N ALA A 46 8.94 -5.98 24.86
CA ALA A 46 8.37 -4.95 25.72
C ALA A 46 9.38 -3.93 26.26
N VAL A 47 10.51 -3.77 25.58
CA VAL A 47 11.58 -2.83 25.94
C VAL A 47 11.78 -1.84 24.82
N ASP A 48 11.80 -0.57 25.19
CA ASP A 48 12.20 0.54 24.32
C ASP A 48 13.72 0.43 24.07
N ASN A 49 14.09 -0.24 22.97
CA ASN A 49 15.48 -0.53 22.63
C ASN A 49 16.15 0.63 21.87
N ASP A 50 15.37 1.56 21.31
CA ASP A 50 15.87 2.71 20.55
C ASP A 50 15.73 4.07 21.26
N GLY A 51 15.01 4.10 22.39
CA GLY A 51 14.92 5.22 23.33
C GLY A 51 13.86 6.27 22.97
N ASP A 52 12.90 5.97 22.11
CA ASP A 52 11.87 6.92 21.67
C ASP A 52 10.63 7.00 22.61
N ASN A 53 10.61 6.17 23.66
CA ASN A 53 9.53 5.94 24.63
C ASN A 53 8.33 5.14 24.10
N ARG A 54 8.51 4.37 23.03
CA ARG A 54 7.57 3.36 22.56
C ARG A 54 8.19 1.97 22.70
N VAL A 55 7.33 0.96 22.67
CA VAL A 55 7.74 -0.44 22.82
C VAL A 55 6.93 -1.31 21.87
N ASP A 56 7.56 -2.34 21.34
CA ASP A 56 6.92 -3.37 20.51
C ASP A 56 6.05 -2.77 19.39
N CYS A 57 4.85 -3.30 19.18
CA CYS A 57 3.91 -2.80 18.20
C CYS A 57 3.41 -1.39 18.49
N SER A 58 3.67 -0.78 19.65
CA SER A 58 3.34 0.65 19.86
C SER A 58 4.32 1.55 19.12
N ASP A 59 5.47 1.01 18.74
CA ASP A 59 6.51 1.68 17.97
C ASP A 59 6.20 1.69 16.47
N THR A 60 6.46 2.84 15.84
CA THR A 60 6.34 2.99 14.38
C THR A 60 7.41 2.23 13.61
N ASP A 61 8.58 2.00 14.19
CA ASP A 61 9.68 1.24 13.61
C ASP A 61 9.39 -0.27 13.59
N CYS A 62 8.40 -0.70 14.39
CA CYS A 62 7.85 -2.06 14.39
C CYS A 62 6.72 -2.29 13.39
N SER A 63 6.36 -1.29 12.59
CA SER A 63 5.33 -1.41 11.56
C SER A 63 5.61 -2.58 10.61
N GLY A 64 4.76 -3.60 10.62
CA GLY A 64 4.89 -4.80 9.77
C GLY A 64 6.01 -5.77 10.15
N ILE A 65 6.64 -5.61 11.32
CA ILE A 65 7.59 -6.57 11.87
C ILE A 65 6.85 -7.57 12.78
N GLY A 66 6.98 -8.87 12.50
CA GLY A 66 6.32 -9.91 13.30
C GLY A 66 4.80 -9.85 13.21
N ASP A 67 4.12 -9.84 14.37
CA ASP A 67 2.66 -9.74 14.48
C ASP A 67 2.17 -8.27 14.54
N CYS A 68 3.07 -7.29 14.44
CA CYS A 68 2.70 -5.89 14.54
C CYS A 68 1.95 -5.39 13.30
N PRO A 69 0.90 -4.55 13.47
CA PRO A 69 0.20 -3.93 12.36
C PRO A 69 1.15 -3.15 11.48
N VAL A 70 0.86 -3.16 10.18
CA VAL A 70 1.49 -2.22 9.26
C VAL A 70 0.76 -0.88 9.38
N CYS A 71 1.40 0.08 10.03
CA CYS A 71 0.92 1.45 10.12
C CYS A 71 1.42 2.29 8.93
N GLY A 72 0.60 3.21 8.44
CA GLY A 72 1.02 4.20 7.42
C GLY A 72 1.16 3.68 5.99
N SER A 73 1.35 2.37 5.78
CA SER A 73 1.38 1.75 4.45
C SER A 73 0.96 0.28 4.51
N VAL A 74 -0.34 -0.02 4.43
CA VAL A 74 -0.78 -1.41 4.41
C VAL A 74 -0.45 -2.02 3.03
N GLU A 75 0.28 -3.13 3.05
CA GLU A 75 0.44 -4.01 1.89
C GLU A 75 -0.23 -5.33 2.22
N GLN A 76 -1.34 -5.67 1.55
CA GLN A 76 -1.80 -7.05 1.52
C GLN A 76 -1.13 -7.74 0.33
N PRO A 77 -0.17 -8.66 0.53
CA PRO A 77 0.09 -9.65 -0.49
C PRO A 77 -1.17 -10.53 -0.54
N GLU A 78 -1.92 -10.48 -1.62
CA GLU A 78 -2.92 -11.51 -1.83
C GLU A 78 -2.19 -12.86 -1.92
N ALA A 79 -2.66 -13.87 -1.21
CA ALA A 79 -2.04 -15.18 -1.22
C ALA A 79 -2.05 -15.81 -2.63
N GLN A 80 -2.95 -15.35 -3.51
CA GLN A 80 -3.06 -15.64 -4.94
C GLN A 80 -3.65 -14.41 -5.65
N PRO A 81 -3.31 -14.13 -6.92
CA PRO A 81 -3.94 -13.07 -7.70
C PRO A 81 -5.46 -13.26 -7.75
N LEU A 82 -6.23 -12.19 -7.54
CA LEU A 82 -7.68 -12.23 -7.60
C LEU A 82 -8.18 -11.79 -8.97
N ALA A 83 -8.86 -12.70 -9.65
CA ALA A 83 -9.54 -12.42 -10.91
C ALA A 83 -10.62 -11.35 -10.69
N LEU A 84 -10.68 -10.38 -11.59
CA LEU A 84 -11.78 -9.42 -11.62
C LEU A 84 -13.04 -10.13 -12.11
N PRO A 85 -14.19 -9.92 -11.45
CA PRO A 85 -15.40 -10.65 -11.80
C PRO A 85 -16.09 -10.06 -13.03
N ASP A 86 -16.41 -10.91 -13.99
CA ASP A 86 -17.15 -10.52 -15.20
C ASP A 86 -18.67 -10.58 -15.03
N GLY A 87 -19.36 -9.73 -15.79
CA GLY A 87 -20.82 -9.75 -15.91
C GLY A 87 -21.54 -9.50 -14.60
N ILE A 88 -22.66 -10.18 -14.36
CA ILE A 88 -23.50 -10.00 -13.16
C ILE A 88 -23.22 -11.14 -12.18
N GLY A 89 -22.23 -10.96 -11.31
CA GLY A 89 -21.81 -11.94 -10.31
C GLY A 89 -22.88 -12.23 -9.24
N GLN A 90 -22.71 -13.30 -8.46
CA GLN A 90 -23.69 -13.75 -7.45
C GLN A 90 -23.74 -12.88 -6.17
N SER A 91 -22.76 -12.01 -5.95
CA SER A 91 -22.66 -11.10 -4.80
C SER A 91 -22.97 -9.65 -5.20
N THR A 92 -23.96 -9.45 -6.07
CA THR A 92 -24.27 -8.15 -6.65
C THR A 92 -25.52 -7.53 -6.01
N THR A 93 -25.47 -6.22 -5.75
CA THR A 93 -26.63 -5.46 -5.23
C THR A 93 -27.65 -5.13 -6.32
N CYS A 94 -27.20 -4.94 -7.57
CA CYS A 94 -28.05 -4.99 -8.76
C CYS A 94 -27.91 -6.35 -9.46
N SER A 95 -28.92 -6.81 -10.19
CA SER A 95 -28.88 -8.03 -11.00
C SER A 95 -29.27 -7.81 -12.46
N THR A 96 -29.62 -6.58 -12.84
CA THR A 96 -29.98 -6.16 -14.21
C THR A 96 -29.70 -4.66 -14.39
N ASP A 97 -29.42 -4.24 -15.62
CA ASP A 97 -29.24 -2.81 -15.97
C ASP A 97 -30.47 -1.95 -15.64
N ALA A 98 -31.67 -2.56 -15.66
CA ALA A 98 -32.91 -1.87 -15.32
C ALA A 98 -32.89 -1.28 -13.90
N GLN A 99 -32.18 -1.91 -12.96
CA GLN A 99 -32.03 -1.43 -11.58
C GLN A 99 -31.07 -0.24 -11.48
N CYS A 100 -30.18 -0.04 -12.47
CA CYS A 100 -29.18 1.02 -12.48
C CYS A 100 -29.70 2.35 -13.03
N SER A 101 -31.02 2.55 -13.05
CA SER A 101 -31.70 3.76 -13.52
C SER A 101 -31.65 4.91 -12.49
N GLY A 102 -30.44 5.20 -11.99
CA GLY A 102 -30.14 6.35 -11.14
C GLY A 102 -30.19 6.11 -9.64
N ASP A 103 -30.20 4.85 -9.19
CA ASP A 103 -30.06 4.52 -7.77
C ASP A 103 -28.57 4.61 -7.34
N PRO A 104 -28.16 5.65 -6.58
CA PRO A 104 -26.77 5.80 -6.14
C PRO A 104 -26.41 4.82 -5.02
N THR A 105 -27.37 4.09 -4.47
CA THR A 105 -27.17 3.13 -3.38
C THR A 105 -26.76 1.74 -3.86
N LEU A 106 -26.79 1.51 -5.18
CA LEU A 106 -26.33 0.28 -5.82
C LEU A 106 -24.85 0.43 -6.21
N PRO A 107 -23.91 -0.02 -5.36
CA PRO A 107 -22.47 0.18 -5.54
C PRO A 107 -21.90 -0.40 -6.83
N ASN A 108 -22.61 -1.32 -7.48
CA ASN A 108 -22.15 -2.06 -8.65
C ASN A 108 -22.91 -1.66 -9.94
N CYS A 109 -23.63 -0.53 -9.89
CA CYS A 109 -24.18 0.15 -11.04
C CYS A 109 -23.18 1.20 -11.54
N VAL A 110 -22.61 1.00 -12.73
CA VAL A 110 -21.69 1.94 -13.36
C VAL A 110 -22.25 2.34 -14.72
N ALA A 111 -22.38 3.64 -14.98
CA ALA A 111 -22.94 4.18 -16.23
C ALA A 111 -24.35 3.63 -16.65
N LYS A 112 -25.16 3.19 -15.67
CA LYS A 112 -26.46 2.50 -15.84
C LYS A 112 -26.37 1.01 -16.23
N GLU A 113 -25.17 0.45 -16.20
CA GLU A 113 -24.94 -0.96 -16.43
C GLU A 113 -24.69 -1.66 -15.09
N CYS A 114 -25.25 -2.85 -14.94
CA CYS A 114 -25.07 -3.67 -13.76
C CYS A 114 -23.93 -4.65 -14.00
N HIS A 115 -22.86 -4.56 -13.21
CA HIS A 115 -21.72 -5.46 -13.29
C HIS A 115 -21.27 -5.88 -11.89
N ALA A 116 -20.59 -7.01 -11.78
CA ALA A 116 -19.92 -7.41 -10.56
C ALA A 116 -18.73 -6.50 -10.31
N SER A 117 -18.52 -6.19 -9.05
CA SER A 117 -17.32 -5.49 -8.63
C SER A 117 -16.50 -6.40 -7.75
N TYR A 118 -15.20 -6.42 -8.00
CA TYR A 118 -14.24 -6.80 -6.99
C TYR A 118 -14.23 -5.73 -5.89
N VAL A 119 -14.31 -6.16 -4.63
CA VAL A 119 -14.20 -5.28 -3.47
C VAL A 119 -13.23 -5.90 -2.48
N SER A 120 -12.16 -5.17 -2.18
CA SER A 120 -11.21 -5.52 -1.14
C SER A 120 -11.07 -4.39 -0.13
N THR A 121 -10.69 -4.74 1.09
CA THR A 121 -10.72 -3.83 2.23
C THR A 121 -9.38 -3.80 2.95
N LEU A 122 -8.91 -2.60 3.25
CA LEU A 122 -7.79 -2.37 4.15
C LEU A 122 -8.32 -1.63 5.38
N ASN A 123 -8.11 -2.19 6.57
CA ASN A 123 -8.48 -1.54 7.82
C ASN A 123 -7.27 -0.79 8.37
N PHE A 124 -7.36 0.54 8.45
CA PHE A 124 -6.28 1.39 8.94
C PHE A 124 -6.46 1.67 10.44
N VAL A 125 -5.37 1.54 11.18
CA VAL A 125 -5.25 1.90 12.60
C VAL A 125 -4.01 2.76 12.81
N GLY A 126 -3.88 3.31 14.01
CA GLY A 126 -2.68 4.00 14.47
C GLY A 126 -2.61 5.51 14.23
N PHE A 127 -3.68 6.09 13.69
CA PHE A 127 -3.90 7.53 13.73
C PHE A 127 -4.57 7.93 15.05
N PRO A 128 -4.47 9.20 15.50
CA PRO A 128 -5.18 9.65 16.70
C PRO A 128 -6.68 9.29 16.65
N ALA A 129 -7.28 9.03 17.82
CA ALA A 129 -8.70 8.68 17.90
C ALA A 129 -9.57 9.75 17.21
N ASN A 130 -10.45 9.30 16.30
CA ASN A 130 -11.31 10.15 15.46
C ASN A 130 -10.56 11.12 14.53
N ALA A 131 -9.27 10.90 14.26
CA ALA A 131 -8.52 11.74 13.34
C ALA A 131 -9.13 11.73 11.94
N THR A 132 -9.11 12.91 11.32
CA THR A 132 -9.52 13.12 9.94
C THR A 132 -8.36 13.66 9.14
N LEU A 133 -8.35 13.40 7.83
CA LEU A 133 -7.33 13.90 6.91
C LEU A 133 -7.59 15.39 6.65
N LEU A 134 -6.98 16.27 7.45
CA LEU A 134 -7.16 17.72 7.31
C LEU A 134 -6.42 18.30 6.09
N ASP A 135 -5.23 17.77 5.82
CA ASP A 135 -4.42 18.12 4.66
C ASP A 135 -4.35 16.92 3.69
N PRO A 136 -5.07 16.96 2.56
CA PRO A 136 -5.05 15.89 1.57
C PRO A 136 -3.67 15.60 0.97
N SER A 137 -2.69 16.51 1.10
CA SER A 137 -1.32 16.23 0.66
C SER A 137 -0.65 15.12 1.49
N LYS A 138 -1.20 14.82 2.68
CA LYS A 138 -0.74 13.74 3.56
C LYS A 138 -1.27 12.35 3.16
N LEU A 139 -2.16 12.26 2.18
CA LEU A 139 -2.43 11.04 1.44
C LEU A 139 -1.48 11.02 0.23
N LEU A 140 -0.38 10.28 0.35
CA LEU A 140 0.74 10.32 -0.57
C LEU A 140 0.45 9.56 -1.87
N ALA A 141 -0.15 8.37 -1.77
CA ALA A 141 -0.49 7.55 -2.91
C ALA A 141 -1.58 6.52 -2.59
N VAL A 142 -2.31 6.11 -3.64
CA VAL A 142 -3.13 4.90 -3.65
C VAL A 142 -2.59 4.06 -4.81
N CYS A 143 -2.16 2.83 -4.59
CA CYS A 143 -1.52 2.03 -5.63
C CYS A 143 -2.23 0.69 -5.81
N VAL A 144 -2.22 0.18 -7.04
CA VAL A 144 -2.65 -1.17 -7.39
C VAL A 144 -1.55 -1.83 -8.21
N ASN A 145 -1.27 -3.10 -7.93
CA ASN A 145 -0.57 -3.99 -8.85
C ASN A 145 -1.62 -4.85 -9.54
N MET A 146 -1.77 -4.69 -10.85
CA MET A 146 -2.80 -5.37 -11.62
C MET A 146 -2.40 -5.58 -13.08
N GLU A 147 -3.12 -6.49 -13.72
CA GLU A 147 -3.15 -6.67 -15.16
C GLU A 147 -4.60 -6.70 -15.66
N HIS A 148 -4.79 -6.28 -16.91
CA HIS A 148 -6.10 -6.27 -17.57
C HIS A 148 -5.93 -6.11 -19.07
N SER A 149 -6.70 -6.85 -19.87
CA SER A 149 -6.66 -6.77 -21.34
C SER A 149 -7.15 -5.41 -21.87
N TYR A 150 -8.09 -4.76 -21.18
CA TYR A 150 -8.59 -3.43 -21.58
C TYR A 150 -8.77 -2.45 -20.41
N LEU A 151 -7.96 -1.39 -20.38
CA LEU A 151 -8.09 -0.30 -19.40
C LEU A 151 -9.46 0.38 -19.44
N ARG A 152 -10.04 0.53 -20.64
CA ARG A 152 -11.26 1.34 -20.85
C ARG A 152 -12.54 0.68 -20.32
N ASP A 153 -12.46 -0.60 -19.98
CA ASP A 153 -13.59 -1.34 -19.41
C ASP A 153 -13.68 -1.19 -17.90
N LEU A 154 -12.64 -0.62 -17.27
CA LEU A 154 -12.52 -0.54 -15.83
C LEU A 154 -13.12 0.75 -15.25
N GLN A 155 -13.87 0.59 -14.17
CA GLN A 155 -14.13 1.61 -13.15
C GLN A 155 -13.34 1.24 -11.89
N ILE A 156 -12.48 2.15 -11.42
CA ILE A 156 -11.64 1.95 -10.22
C ILE A 156 -11.93 3.05 -9.21
N GLU A 157 -12.32 2.67 -8.00
CA GLU A 157 -12.79 3.57 -6.97
C GLU A 157 -12.20 3.25 -5.60
N LEU A 158 -11.89 4.29 -4.84
CA LEU A 158 -11.54 4.19 -3.44
C LEU A 158 -12.71 4.69 -2.57
N LEU A 159 -13.16 3.84 -1.65
CA LEU A 159 -14.17 4.17 -0.65
C LEU A 159 -13.49 4.42 0.69
N THR A 160 -13.85 5.53 1.34
CA THR A 160 -13.26 5.96 2.61
C THR A 160 -14.07 5.47 3.81
N PRO A 161 -13.50 5.38 5.03
CA PRO A 161 -14.22 4.94 6.22
C PRO A 161 -15.45 5.81 6.53
N SER A 162 -15.39 7.09 6.19
CA SER A 162 -16.51 8.04 6.31
C SER A 162 -17.59 7.90 5.21
N GLY A 163 -17.45 6.93 4.29
CA GLY A 163 -18.42 6.65 3.23
C GLY A 163 -18.23 7.46 1.94
N GLY A 164 -17.14 8.22 1.81
CA GLY A 164 -16.83 8.94 0.57
C GLY A 164 -16.40 7.98 -0.54
N VAL A 165 -16.74 8.28 -1.79
CA VAL A 165 -16.37 7.49 -2.98
C VAL A 165 -15.53 8.36 -3.92
N PHE A 166 -14.32 7.89 -4.25
CA PHE A 166 -13.34 8.63 -5.04
C PHE A 166 -13.00 7.83 -6.29
N VAL A 167 -13.37 8.35 -7.46
CA VAL A 167 -13.07 7.72 -8.74
C VAL A 167 -11.59 7.95 -9.09
N LEU A 168 -10.81 6.88 -9.13
CA LEU A 168 -9.40 6.91 -9.48
C LEU A 168 -9.22 6.77 -10.99
N HIS A 169 -9.94 5.81 -11.60
CA HIS A 169 -10.08 5.64 -13.03
C HIS A 169 -11.55 5.42 -13.38
N LYS A 170 -11.97 5.96 -14.52
CA LYS A 170 -13.38 6.01 -14.89
C LYS A 170 -13.64 5.20 -16.16
N PHE A 171 -14.64 4.33 -16.08
CA PHE A 171 -15.27 3.76 -17.26
C PHE A 171 -15.97 4.88 -18.06
N VAL A 172 -15.62 5.01 -19.34
CA VAL A 172 -16.18 6.04 -20.22
C VAL A 172 -17.20 5.42 -21.15
N ASP A 173 -16.71 4.55 -22.02
CA ASP A 173 -17.42 3.75 -22.99
C ASP A 173 -16.43 2.75 -23.60
N ARG A 174 -16.93 1.90 -24.49
CA ARG A 174 -16.15 0.87 -25.20
C ARG A 174 -15.54 1.42 -26.50
N SER A 175 -15.14 2.70 -26.49
CA SER A 175 -14.54 3.36 -27.65
C SER A 175 -13.06 3.65 -27.42
N GLY A 176 -12.29 3.65 -28.50
CA GLY A 176 -10.83 3.79 -28.46
C GLY A 176 -10.13 2.50 -28.91
N GLY A 177 -8.80 2.55 -28.92
CA GLY A 177 -7.97 1.37 -29.15
C GLY A 177 -7.66 0.64 -27.85
N GLU A 178 -7.11 -0.56 -28.01
CA GLU A 178 -6.71 -1.47 -26.95
C GLU A 178 -5.54 -0.91 -26.14
N ILE A 179 -5.69 -0.97 -24.82
CA ILE A 179 -4.69 -0.48 -23.86
C ILE A 179 -4.70 -1.43 -22.67
N HIS A 180 -3.69 -2.28 -22.61
CA HIS A 180 -3.49 -3.26 -21.54
C HIS A 180 -2.95 -2.61 -20.28
N LEU A 181 -3.27 -3.20 -19.14
CA LEU A 181 -2.57 -3.02 -17.88
C LEU A 181 -1.71 -4.26 -17.63
N GLY A 182 -0.48 -4.07 -17.16
CA GLY A 182 0.46 -5.17 -16.98
C GLY A 182 0.72 -5.93 -18.29
N GLN A 183 1.21 -7.15 -18.18
CA GLN A 183 1.24 -8.12 -19.28
C GLN A 183 0.05 -9.06 -19.08
N ALA A 184 -1.13 -8.61 -19.51
CA ALA A 184 -2.35 -9.40 -19.46
C ALA A 184 -2.20 -10.68 -20.30
N ASN A 185 -2.92 -11.72 -19.92
CA ASN A 185 -2.86 -13.02 -20.59
C ASN A 185 -4.06 -13.24 -21.51
N ASP A 186 -4.08 -12.61 -22.68
CA ASP A 186 -5.20 -12.74 -23.63
C ASP A 186 -5.28 -14.10 -24.35
N SER A 187 -4.40 -15.03 -24.01
CA SER A 187 -4.39 -16.38 -24.56
C SER A 187 -5.18 -17.39 -23.73
N ASP A 188 -5.76 -16.93 -22.61
CA ASP A 188 -6.59 -17.75 -21.74
C ASP A 188 -8.06 -17.85 -22.21
N ASP A 189 -8.82 -18.68 -21.51
CA ASP A 189 -10.26 -18.79 -21.73
C ASP A 189 -10.98 -17.87 -20.74
N ALA A 190 -11.86 -17.00 -21.21
CA ALA A 190 -12.61 -16.07 -20.35
C ALA A 190 -13.44 -16.79 -19.26
N GLY A 191 -13.83 -18.05 -19.46
CA GLY A 191 -14.51 -18.84 -18.42
C GLY A 191 -13.58 -19.41 -17.35
N THR A 192 -12.27 -19.43 -17.59
CA THR A 192 -11.22 -19.89 -16.69
C THR A 192 -9.98 -19.01 -16.83
N PRO A 193 -10.04 -17.74 -16.39
CA PRO A 193 -8.95 -16.80 -16.60
C PRO A 193 -7.69 -17.24 -15.83
N VAL A 194 -6.53 -16.95 -16.39
CA VAL A 194 -5.21 -17.30 -15.85
C VAL A 194 -4.36 -16.04 -15.79
N ALA A 195 -3.99 -15.65 -14.57
CA ALA A 195 -3.25 -14.43 -14.31
C ALA A 195 -1.97 -14.29 -15.16
N GLY A 196 -1.83 -13.13 -15.79
CA GLY A 196 -0.60 -12.67 -16.42
C GLY A 196 0.39 -12.07 -15.41
N MET A 197 1.10 -11.02 -15.83
CA MET A 197 2.04 -10.30 -14.96
C MET A 197 1.53 -8.90 -14.66
N GLY A 198 1.21 -8.62 -13.40
CA GLY A 198 0.79 -7.30 -12.97
C GLY A 198 1.87 -6.22 -13.10
N ALA A 199 1.44 -4.99 -13.34
CA ALA A 199 2.25 -3.78 -13.24
C ALA A 199 1.70 -2.85 -12.16
N GLU A 200 2.55 -1.99 -11.61
CA GLU A 200 2.17 -1.06 -10.55
C GLU A 200 1.65 0.26 -11.11
N TYR A 201 0.45 0.63 -10.70
CA TYR A 201 -0.22 1.87 -11.06
C TYR A 201 -0.63 2.61 -9.79
N CYS A 202 -0.16 3.83 -9.63
CA CYS A 202 -0.41 4.66 -8.45
C CYS A 202 -1.17 5.92 -8.83
N TRP A 203 -2.10 6.34 -7.98
CA TRP A 203 -2.73 7.66 -8.04
C TRP A 203 -2.12 8.58 -6.98
N THR A 204 -1.74 9.78 -7.40
CA THR A 204 -1.15 10.79 -6.52
C THR A 204 -1.70 12.18 -6.83
N ALA A 205 -1.59 13.09 -5.86
CA ALA A 205 -2.04 14.48 -6.01
C ALA A 205 -1.32 15.25 -7.13
N SER A 206 -0.05 14.89 -7.39
CA SER A 206 0.86 15.63 -8.27
C SER A 206 1.04 15.02 -9.66
N ALA A 207 0.47 13.83 -9.91
CA ALA A 207 0.58 13.18 -11.20
C ALA A 207 -0.02 14.07 -12.31
N PRO A 208 0.67 14.25 -13.44
CA PRO A 208 0.31 15.26 -14.43
C PRO A 208 -0.86 14.86 -15.32
N GLN A 209 -1.14 13.56 -15.47
CA GLN A 209 -2.10 13.02 -16.43
C GLN A 209 -2.80 11.79 -15.87
N SER A 210 -4.07 11.59 -16.25
CA SER A 210 -4.84 10.40 -15.92
C SER A 210 -4.51 9.22 -16.84
N MET A 211 -4.96 8.02 -16.46
CA MET A 211 -4.84 6.83 -17.30
C MET A 211 -5.61 6.96 -18.62
N LEU A 212 -6.66 7.78 -18.67
CA LEU A 212 -7.43 8.06 -19.90
C LEU A 212 -6.67 8.99 -20.86
N GLU A 213 -5.86 9.91 -20.33
CA GLU A 213 -5.11 10.90 -21.12
C GLU A 213 -3.77 10.34 -21.61
N ALA A 214 -3.08 9.54 -20.80
CA ALA A 214 -1.72 9.06 -21.09
C ALA A 214 -1.57 8.38 -22.47
N PRO A 215 -2.44 7.45 -22.90
CA PRO A 215 -2.34 6.82 -24.22
C PRO A 215 -2.38 7.83 -25.38
N THR A 216 -3.19 8.89 -25.26
CA THR A 216 -3.28 9.93 -26.31
C THR A 216 -2.04 10.82 -26.36
N MET A 217 -1.35 10.98 -25.23
CA MET A 217 -0.16 11.82 -25.09
C MET A 217 1.12 11.14 -25.58
N MET A 218 1.12 9.80 -25.68
CA MET A 218 2.31 9.02 -26.06
C MET A 218 2.52 8.90 -27.57
N GLY A 219 1.54 9.34 -28.38
CA GLY A 219 1.69 9.49 -29.83
C GLY A 219 1.57 8.17 -30.63
N PRO A 220 1.71 8.25 -31.97
CA PRO A 220 1.63 7.07 -32.83
C PRO A 220 2.81 6.12 -32.57
N GLY A 221 2.50 4.84 -32.30
CA GLY A 221 3.48 3.81 -31.93
C GLY A 221 3.51 3.49 -30.44
N PHE A 222 2.58 4.02 -29.65
CA PHE A 222 2.30 3.53 -28.31
C PHE A 222 2.08 2.01 -28.38
N SER A 223 2.88 1.25 -27.62
CA SER A 223 2.56 -0.13 -27.31
C SER A 223 1.17 -0.11 -26.67
N GLU A 224 0.30 -1.05 -27.01
CA GLU A 224 -1.05 -1.22 -26.45
C GLU A 224 -0.98 -1.59 -24.95
N GLN A 225 -0.05 -1.05 -24.18
CA GLN A 225 0.22 -1.30 -22.77
C GLN A 225 0.49 0.03 -22.06
N LEU A 226 -0.32 0.33 -21.05
CA LEU A 226 -0.14 1.49 -20.19
C LEU A 226 1.12 1.33 -19.33
N PRO A 227 2.07 2.29 -19.36
CA PRO A 227 3.26 2.21 -18.53
C PRO A 227 2.92 2.17 -17.04
N ALA A 228 3.66 1.37 -16.27
CA ALA A 228 3.62 1.46 -14.82
C ALA A 228 3.99 2.89 -14.35
N GLY A 229 3.39 3.34 -13.25
CA GLY A 229 3.75 4.63 -12.66
C GLY A 229 2.57 5.43 -12.08
N ASN A 230 2.79 6.74 -11.96
CA ASN A 230 1.87 7.65 -11.28
C ASN A 230 0.89 8.32 -12.25
N TYR A 231 -0.39 8.27 -11.90
CA TYR A 231 -1.51 8.81 -12.67
C TYR A 231 -2.37 9.74 -11.83
N LYS A 232 -2.96 10.72 -12.50
CA LYS A 232 -3.91 11.65 -11.91
C LYS A 232 -5.26 10.97 -11.78
N PRO A 233 -5.91 11.02 -10.61
CA PRO A 233 -7.25 10.48 -10.45
C PRO A 233 -8.30 11.35 -11.14
N ILE A 234 -9.45 10.76 -11.41
CA ILE A 234 -10.61 11.47 -11.97
C ILE A 234 -11.23 12.39 -10.92
N ALA A 235 -11.43 11.89 -9.69
CA ALA A 235 -11.89 12.69 -8.57
C ALA A 235 -10.78 13.66 -8.09
N PRO A 236 -11.11 14.92 -7.76
CA PRO A 236 -10.13 15.86 -7.23
C PRO A 236 -9.55 15.37 -5.89
N TRP A 237 -8.23 15.31 -5.76
CA TRP A 237 -7.55 14.86 -4.54
C TRP A 237 -7.94 15.66 -3.29
N ALA A 238 -8.23 16.96 -3.45
CA ALA A 238 -8.70 17.82 -2.36
C ALA A 238 -9.99 17.32 -1.70
N GLY A 239 -10.79 16.48 -2.39
CA GLY A 239 -12.01 15.93 -1.83
C GLY A 239 -11.78 14.98 -0.65
N PHE A 240 -10.57 14.44 -0.46
CA PHE A 240 -10.23 13.61 0.70
C PHE A 240 -10.16 14.41 2.02
N ALA A 241 -10.24 15.74 1.97
CA ALA A 241 -10.26 16.56 3.18
C ALA A 241 -11.45 16.19 4.08
N GLY A 242 -11.16 15.89 5.35
CA GLY A 242 -12.17 15.55 6.36
C GLY A 242 -12.56 14.07 6.42
N THR A 243 -12.01 13.20 5.57
CA THR A 243 -12.26 11.74 5.68
C THR A 243 -11.60 11.19 6.93
N THR A 244 -12.27 10.29 7.65
CA THR A 244 -11.68 9.61 8.81
C THR A 244 -10.47 8.76 8.36
N LEU A 245 -9.37 8.83 9.12
CA LEU A 245 -8.14 8.08 8.82
C LEU A 245 -8.24 6.62 9.27
N ASN A 246 -8.62 6.40 10.52
CA ASN A 246 -8.85 5.07 11.08
C ASN A 246 -10.15 4.44 10.51
N GLY A 247 -10.12 3.12 10.32
CA GLY A 247 -11.26 2.33 9.88
C GLY A 247 -11.08 1.72 8.49
N VAL A 248 -12.18 1.21 7.95
CA VAL A 248 -12.17 0.39 6.73
C VAL A 248 -12.17 1.26 5.48
N TRP A 249 -11.06 1.21 4.74
CA TRP A 249 -10.96 1.69 3.38
C TRP A 249 -11.26 0.54 2.41
N LYS A 250 -11.89 0.83 1.27
CA LYS A 250 -12.20 -0.21 0.27
C LYS A 250 -11.75 0.19 -1.11
N MET A 251 -11.07 -0.72 -1.80
CA MET A 251 -10.86 -0.65 -3.23
C MET A 251 -12.02 -1.36 -3.92
N ARG A 252 -12.65 -0.68 -4.88
CA ARG A 252 -13.68 -1.26 -5.74
C ARG A 252 -13.23 -1.18 -7.19
N VAL A 253 -13.16 -2.32 -7.86
CA VAL A 253 -12.89 -2.42 -9.29
C VAL A 253 -14.04 -3.13 -9.97
N THR A 254 -14.57 -2.53 -11.02
CA THR A 254 -15.64 -3.11 -11.83
C THR A 254 -15.13 -3.18 -13.26
N ASP A 255 -15.11 -4.39 -13.82
CA ASP A 255 -14.98 -4.59 -15.25
C ASP A 255 -16.38 -4.56 -15.88
N LEU A 256 -16.56 -3.70 -16.88
CA LEU A 256 -17.80 -3.50 -17.60
C LEU A 256 -17.83 -4.21 -18.96
N TRP A 257 -16.87 -5.09 -19.25
CA TRP A 257 -16.86 -5.81 -20.51
C TRP A 257 -16.49 -7.29 -20.36
N PRO A 258 -17.48 -8.21 -20.42
CA PRO A 258 -17.27 -9.63 -20.15
C PRO A 258 -16.38 -10.41 -21.12
N ALA A 259 -15.87 -9.76 -22.19
CA ALA A 259 -15.02 -10.42 -23.18
C ALA A 259 -13.53 -10.30 -22.81
N ASP A 260 -13.19 -9.31 -22.00
CA ASP A 260 -11.87 -9.03 -21.49
C ASP A 260 -11.83 -9.47 -20.02
N ASN A 261 -10.65 -9.80 -19.52
CA ASN A 261 -10.48 -10.18 -18.13
C ASN A 261 -9.20 -9.56 -17.55
N GLY A 262 -9.00 -9.74 -16.25
CA GLY A 262 -7.72 -9.46 -15.63
C GLY A 262 -7.73 -9.72 -14.13
N PHE A 263 -6.63 -9.33 -13.50
CA PHE A 263 -6.33 -9.70 -12.12
C PHE A 263 -5.78 -8.53 -11.33
N MET A 264 -6.25 -8.40 -10.08
CA MET A 264 -5.57 -7.60 -9.06
C MET A 264 -4.65 -8.52 -8.25
N PHE A 265 -3.41 -8.10 -8.02
CA PHE A 265 -2.43 -8.86 -7.23
C PHE A 265 -2.25 -8.26 -5.83
N LYS A 266 -2.38 -6.92 -5.74
CA LYS A 266 -2.17 -6.15 -4.52
C LYS A 266 -2.72 -4.74 -4.70
N TRP A 267 -3.12 -4.11 -3.60
CA TRP A 267 -3.30 -2.66 -3.55
C TRP A 267 -2.86 -2.10 -2.20
N SER A 268 -2.59 -0.80 -2.16
CA SER A 268 -2.13 -0.11 -0.96
C SER A 268 -2.60 1.34 -0.93
N ILE A 269 -2.63 1.89 0.29
CA ILE A 269 -2.77 3.33 0.53
C ILE A 269 -1.57 3.76 1.36
N LYS A 270 -0.91 4.84 0.93
CA LYS A 270 0.25 5.41 1.60
C LYS A 270 -0.11 6.75 2.21
N PHE A 271 -0.07 6.83 3.53
CA PHE A 271 -0.19 8.09 4.27
C PHE A 271 1.19 8.63 4.62
N ASP A 272 1.28 9.94 4.84
CA ASP A 272 2.47 10.57 5.40
C ASP A 272 2.66 10.07 6.85
N PRO A 273 3.85 9.51 7.19
CA PRO A 273 4.10 8.94 8.52
C PRO A 273 3.91 9.94 9.66
N THR A 274 3.99 11.25 9.40
CA THR A 274 3.75 12.29 10.40
C THR A 274 2.31 12.31 10.94
N LEU A 275 1.38 11.60 10.30
CA LEU A 275 0.01 11.42 10.80
C LEU A 275 -0.12 10.30 11.84
N ILE A 276 0.86 9.40 11.96
CA ILE A 276 0.79 8.20 12.80
C ILE A 276 1.14 8.58 14.25
N ALA A 277 0.30 8.17 15.19
CA ALA A 277 0.45 8.50 16.62
C ALA A 277 0.88 7.31 17.47
N ASP A 278 0.47 6.10 17.11
CA ASP A 278 0.72 4.86 17.87
C ASP A 278 0.50 3.68 16.93
N CYS A 279 1.35 2.66 16.94
CA CYS A 279 1.14 1.45 16.16
C CYS A 279 0.41 0.33 16.91
N ALA A 280 0.04 0.48 18.19
CA ALA A 280 -0.51 -0.59 19.02
C ALA A 280 -1.95 -1.05 18.66
N GLY A 281 -2.49 -0.60 17.51
CA GLY A 281 -3.86 -0.89 17.10
C GLY A 281 -4.05 -2.35 16.65
N PRO A 282 -5.13 -3.04 17.03
CA PRO A 282 -5.36 -4.41 16.59
C PRO A 282 -5.56 -4.49 15.07
N ILE A 283 -4.77 -5.33 14.39
CA ILE A 283 -5.14 -5.84 13.06
C ILE A 283 -6.29 -6.82 13.27
N ILE A 284 -7.44 -6.57 12.67
CA ILE A 284 -8.37 -7.64 12.33
C ILE A 284 -8.30 -7.77 10.82
N LEU A 285 -7.57 -8.80 10.37
CA LEU A 285 -7.55 -9.28 9.00
C LEU A 285 -8.93 -9.83 8.61
#